data_AF-A0A2S7IJI2-F1
#
_entry.id   AF-A0A2S7IJI2-F1
#
_cell.length_a   1.000
_cell.length_b   1.000
_cell.length_c   1.000
_cell.angle_alpha   90.00
_cell.angle_beta   90.00
_cell.angle_gamma   90.00
#
_symmetry.space_group_name_H-M   'P 1'
#
loop_
_entity.id
_entity.type
_entity.pdbx_description
1 polymer ?
#
loop_
_entity_poly.entity_id
_entity_poly.type
_entity_poly.pdbx_seq_one_letter_code
_entity_poly.pdbx_strand_id
1 'polypeptide(L)'
;MDNSVSFQKRLNNFQPNFITESKQQFSELEKRIVVMIINQIRNVKDYQEGQNLRFTIPITELAKSNNYRKLYQAAKSLTDKKILYEDFSNPKAPSFASLVPFPLVRTVNEDGRNLLEITMLANVVPQFIELGSRYTKYSIDVMLSLESVYSQRIYELMMMYYNRGQRVFTYSVDKLKFMLNCPDSYNFKEIQRWALKVAQAELFNKANIIFEYVPSKKDRKKILELEFTIKSFMDVATEAVEEEMDSFYQASETNKYLVARNLLETQYTFTQQQIEEILSFPEKLEKFVKVNSEIENGKIVVKTSKTQYMATVLGYKTQKGEVRTKSKKT
;
A
#
# COMPACT_ATOMS: atom_id res chain seq x y z
N MET A 1 16.53 -15.90 -30.49
CA MET A 1 15.10 -15.87 -30.13
C MET A 1 14.79 -14.48 -29.61
N ASP A 2 13.63 -13.93 -29.94
CA ASP A 2 13.27 -12.59 -29.49
C ASP A 2 12.78 -12.64 -28.04
N ASN A 3 13.61 -12.16 -27.11
CA ASN A 3 13.33 -12.16 -25.67
C ASN A 3 12.60 -10.88 -25.23
N SER A 4 11.77 -10.34 -26.11
CA SER A 4 10.94 -9.16 -25.84
C SER A 4 9.73 -9.55 -24.99
N VAL A 5 9.52 -8.81 -23.90
CA VAL A 5 8.35 -8.94 -23.05
C VAL A 5 7.33 -7.88 -23.47
N SER A 6 6.16 -8.32 -23.94
CA SER A 6 5.07 -7.42 -24.30
C SER A 6 4.46 -6.73 -23.08
N PHE A 7 4.08 -5.46 -23.24
CA PHE A 7 3.52 -4.65 -22.16
C PHE A 7 2.08 -5.05 -21.86
N GLN A 8 1.86 -5.51 -20.63
CA GLN A 8 0.54 -5.72 -20.05
C GLN A 8 0.59 -5.29 -18.58
N LYS A 9 0.00 -4.13 -18.28
CA LYS A 9 -0.03 -3.60 -16.91
C LYS A 9 -0.93 -4.45 -16.01
N ARG A 10 -0.39 -4.88 -14.86
CA ARG A 10 -1.09 -5.65 -13.83
C ARG A 10 -1.32 -4.82 -12.58
N LEU A 11 -2.38 -5.12 -11.83
CA LEU A 11 -2.75 -4.38 -10.62
C LEU A 11 -1.67 -4.41 -9.52
N ASN A 12 -0.98 -5.54 -9.37
CA ASN A 12 -0.02 -5.74 -8.30
C ASN A 12 1.35 -6.13 -8.85
N ASN A 13 2.38 -5.58 -8.22
CA ASN A 13 3.75 -6.05 -8.35
C ASN A 13 4.05 -7.11 -7.30
N PHE A 14 5.03 -7.94 -7.64
CA PHE A 14 5.61 -8.93 -6.74
C PHE A 14 7.12 -8.81 -6.88
N GLN A 15 7.74 -8.17 -5.91
CA GLN A 15 9.18 -7.93 -5.87
C GLN A 15 9.81 -8.90 -4.87
N PRO A 16 10.96 -9.52 -5.16
CA PRO A 16 11.63 -10.36 -4.17
C PRO A 16 11.99 -9.56 -2.92
N ASN A 17 11.86 -10.13 -1.73
CA ASN A 17 12.12 -9.40 -0.48
C ASN A 17 13.57 -8.89 -0.39
N PHE A 18 14.54 -9.64 -0.92
CA PHE A 18 15.93 -9.20 -0.91
C PHE A 18 16.14 -7.95 -1.78
N ILE A 19 15.38 -7.79 -2.88
CA ILE A 19 15.35 -6.53 -3.65
C ILE A 19 14.70 -5.42 -2.82
N THR A 20 13.60 -5.71 -2.13
CA THR A 20 12.94 -4.73 -1.23
C THR A 20 13.91 -4.20 -0.18
N GLU A 21 14.69 -5.09 0.45
CA GLU A 21 15.68 -4.76 1.50
C GLU A 21 17.06 -4.35 0.98
N SER A 22 17.24 -4.21 -0.33
CA SER A 22 18.49 -3.73 -0.93
C SER A 22 18.63 -2.21 -0.83
N LYS A 23 19.85 -1.69 -0.99
CA LYS A 23 20.08 -0.26 -1.26
C LYS A 23 19.86 0.01 -2.75
N GLN A 24 18.88 0.85 -3.05
CA GLN A 24 18.50 1.20 -4.43
C GLN A 24 18.84 2.66 -4.71
N GLN A 25 19.63 2.91 -5.75
CA GLN A 25 20.11 4.27 -6.09
C GLN A 25 19.21 5.03 -7.07
N PHE A 26 18.00 4.53 -7.29
CA PHE A 26 17.01 5.13 -8.18
C PHE A 26 16.45 6.42 -7.57
N SER A 27 16.26 7.44 -8.40
CA SER A 27 15.35 8.55 -8.14
C SER A 27 13.89 8.12 -8.28
N GLU A 28 12.95 9.01 -7.96
CA GLU A 28 11.51 8.78 -8.12
C GLU A 28 11.13 8.30 -9.53
N LEU A 29 11.56 9.01 -10.58
CA LEU A 29 11.20 8.66 -11.97
C LEU A 29 11.86 7.35 -12.42
N GLU A 30 13.13 7.14 -12.04
CA GLU A 30 13.83 5.88 -12.31
C GLU A 30 13.13 4.71 -11.61
N LYS A 31 12.73 4.89 -10.36
CA LYS A 31 12.00 3.87 -9.60
C LYS A 31 10.66 3.56 -10.25
N ARG A 32 9.93 4.54 -10.79
CA ARG A 32 8.69 4.30 -11.56
C ARG A 32 8.94 3.42 -12.79
N ILE A 33 10.04 3.64 -13.53
CA ILE A 33 10.43 2.78 -14.66
C ILE A 33 10.71 1.36 -14.17
N VAL A 34 11.50 1.21 -13.10
CA VAL A 34 11.83 -0.10 -12.52
C VAL A 34 10.58 -0.84 -12.02
N VAL A 35 9.65 -0.14 -11.40
CA VAL A 35 8.36 -0.68 -10.94
C VAL A 35 7.55 -1.22 -12.13
N MET A 36 7.54 -0.52 -13.27
CA MET A 36 6.91 -1.03 -14.49
C MET A 36 7.62 -2.27 -15.03
N ILE A 37 8.96 -2.31 -15.01
CA ILE A 37 9.73 -3.50 -15.42
C ILE A 37 9.39 -4.71 -14.53
N ILE A 38 9.34 -4.53 -13.21
CA ILE A 38 8.94 -5.58 -12.26
C ILE A 38 7.51 -6.05 -12.52
N ASN A 39 6.62 -5.15 -12.94
CA ASN A 39 5.26 -5.53 -13.34
C ASN A 39 5.27 -6.49 -14.55
N GLN A 40 6.13 -6.20 -15.53
CA GLN A 40 6.24 -6.95 -16.76
C GLN A 40 7.00 -8.27 -16.62
N ILE A 41 7.92 -8.40 -15.66
CA ILE A 41 8.73 -9.63 -15.52
C ILE A 41 7.87 -10.88 -15.32
N ARG A 42 6.66 -10.72 -14.79
CA ARG A 42 5.71 -11.81 -14.61
C ARG A 42 5.08 -12.34 -15.91
N ASN A 43 5.31 -11.67 -17.04
CA ASN A 43 4.89 -12.13 -18.38
C ASN A 43 5.92 -13.08 -19.01
N VAL A 44 7.11 -13.25 -18.41
CA VAL A 44 8.14 -14.15 -18.91
C VAL A 44 7.70 -15.59 -18.65
N LYS A 45 7.40 -16.34 -19.72
CA LYS A 45 6.89 -17.72 -19.62
C LYS A 45 7.95 -18.80 -19.86
N ASP A 46 9.07 -18.46 -20.49
CA ASP A 46 10.10 -19.43 -20.90
C ASP A 46 11.52 -18.86 -20.73
N TYR A 47 11.87 -18.44 -19.51
CA TYR A 47 13.21 -17.91 -19.22
C TYR A 47 14.26 -19.02 -19.30
N GLN A 48 15.31 -18.79 -20.08
CA GLN A 48 16.52 -19.62 -20.07
C GLN A 48 17.65 -18.86 -19.38
N GLU A 49 18.37 -19.56 -18.49
CA GLU A 49 19.49 -18.98 -17.77
C GLU A 49 20.56 -18.42 -18.73
N GLY A 50 21.16 -17.29 -18.37
CA GLY A 50 22.16 -16.61 -19.19
C GLY A 50 21.59 -15.69 -20.28
N GLN A 51 20.26 -15.53 -20.35
CA GLN A 51 19.63 -14.64 -21.32
C GLN A 51 19.25 -13.27 -20.74
N ASN A 52 19.57 -12.21 -21.49
CA ASN A 52 19.02 -10.89 -21.22
C ASN A 52 17.52 -10.87 -21.51
N LEU A 53 16.78 -10.07 -20.75
CA LEU A 53 15.38 -9.76 -21.02
C LEU A 53 15.23 -8.34 -21.55
N ARG A 54 14.35 -8.12 -22.53
CA ARG A 54 14.01 -6.79 -23.03
C ARG A 54 12.58 -6.46 -22.66
N PHE A 55 12.38 -5.30 -22.05
CA PHE A 55 11.07 -4.78 -21.66
C PHE A 55 10.76 -3.55 -22.48
N THR A 56 9.56 -3.53 -23.06
CA THR A 56 9.09 -2.38 -23.83
C THR A 56 7.94 -1.73 -23.10
N ILE A 57 8.05 -0.45 -22.76
CA ILE A 57 7.05 0.29 -21.98
C ILE A 57 6.57 1.50 -22.79
N PRO A 58 5.25 1.66 -23.03
CA PRO A 58 4.74 2.87 -23.65
C PRO A 58 5.09 4.11 -22.83
N ILE A 59 5.66 5.13 -23.46
CA ILE A 59 6.09 6.35 -22.75
C ILE A 59 4.89 7.06 -22.09
N THR A 60 3.69 6.92 -22.66
CA THR A 60 2.43 7.42 -22.11
C THR A 60 2.05 6.81 -20.75
N GLU A 61 2.54 5.62 -20.42
CA GLU A 61 2.31 4.96 -19.13
C GLU A 61 3.26 5.50 -18.03
N LEU A 62 4.39 6.10 -18.42
CA LEU A 62 5.44 6.57 -17.51
C LEU A 62 5.36 8.06 -17.22
N ALA A 63 4.86 8.86 -18.17
CA ALA A 63 4.82 10.31 -18.04
C ALA A 63 3.48 10.89 -18.52
N LYS A 64 2.93 11.80 -17.71
CA LYS A 64 2.00 12.82 -18.20
C LYS A 64 2.75 13.76 -19.16
N SER A 65 2.02 14.41 -20.05
CA SER A 65 2.56 15.13 -21.23
C SER A 65 3.66 16.16 -20.95
N ASN A 66 3.73 16.73 -19.74
CA ASN A 66 4.72 17.74 -19.36
C ASN A 66 6.06 17.18 -18.83
N ASN A 67 6.21 15.86 -18.72
CA ASN A 67 7.35 15.25 -18.02
C ASN A 67 8.31 14.44 -18.91
N TYR A 68 8.10 14.41 -20.23
CA TYR A 68 8.87 13.56 -21.16
C TYR A 68 10.39 13.82 -21.10
N ARG A 69 10.84 15.08 -21.07
CA ARG A 69 12.27 15.39 -21.00
C ARG A 69 12.93 14.82 -19.75
N LYS A 70 12.30 14.99 -18.58
CA LYS A 70 12.81 14.44 -17.31
C LYS A 70 12.77 12.92 -17.32
N LEU A 71 11.73 12.32 -17.91
CA LEU A 71 11.64 10.86 -18.09
C LEU A 71 12.81 10.34 -18.93
N TYR A 72 13.13 10.96 -20.07
CA TYR A 72 14.27 10.54 -20.89
C TYR A 72 15.61 10.67 -20.16
N GLN A 73 15.79 11.74 -19.38
CA GLN A 73 16.98 11.91 -18.55
C GLN A 73 17.09 10.80 -17.50
N ALA A 74 16.01 10.50 -16.77
CA ALA A 74 15.94 9.40 -15.82
C ALA A 74 16.19 8.04 -16.50
N ALA A 75 15.58 7.80 -17.65
CA ALA A 75 15.77 6.56 -18.40
C ALA A 75 17.22 6.39 -18.85
N LYS A 76 17.89 7.47 -19.27
CA LYS A 76 19.31 7.45 -19.62
C LYS A 76 20.18 7.18 -18.39
N SER A 77 19.89 7.78 -17.24
CA SER A 77 20.70 7.57 -16.03
C SER A 77 20.48 6.22 -15.34
N LEU A 78 19.44 5.45 -15.72
CA LEU A 78 19.23 4.08 -15.23
C LEU A 78 20.44 3.16 -15.48
N THR A 79 21.21 3.39 -16.54
CA THR A 79 22.38 2.57 -16.90
C THR A 79 23.49 2.65 -15.85
N ASP A 80 23.52 3.71 -15.06
CA ASP A 80 24.52 3.94 -14.02
C ASP A 80 24.04 3.50 -12.63
N LYS A 81 22.78 3.07 -12.52
CA LYS A 81 22.16 2.77 -11.22
C LYS A 81 22.49 1.38 -10.75
N LYS A 82 22.67 1.29 -9.43
CA LYS A 82 23.04 0.04 -8.77
C LYS A 82 21.98 -0.38 -7.77
N ILE A 83 21.89 -1.69 -7.63
CA ILE A 83 21.24 -2.37 -6.50
C ILE A 83 22.37 -2.97 -5.67
N LEU A 84 22.45 -2.60 -4.40
CA LEU A 84 23.48 -3.09 -3.49
C LEU A 84 22.86 -3.92 -2.37
N TYR A 85 23.55 -5.01 -2.06
CA TYR A 85 23.24 -5.86 -0.92
C TYR A 85 24.43 -5.87 0.00
N GLU A 86 24.15 -5.86 1.29
CA GLU A 86 25.16 -5.94 2.34
C GLU A 86 24.60 -6.85 3.44
N ASP A 87 25.37 -7.85 3.82
CA ASP A 87 25.06 -8.72 4.93
C ASP A 87 25.60 -8.11 6.23
N PHE A 88 24.68 -7.64 7.07
CA PHE A 88 24.98 -7.05 8.37
C PHE A 88 25.15 -8.10 9.49
N SER A 89 25.08 -9.40 9.20
CA SER A 89 25.17 -10.47 10.20
C SER A 89 26.55 -10.59 10.84
N ASN A 90 27.63 -10.32 10.09
CA ASN A 90 29.01 -10.38 10.57
C ASN A 90 29.74 -9.04 10.39
N PRO A 91 29.83 -8.21 11.45
CA PRO A 91 30.52 -6.92 11.39
C PRO A 91 32.02 -6.99 11.06
N LYS A 92 32.65 -8.15 11.24
CA LYS A 92 34.10 -8.35 11.00
C LYS A 92 34.42 -8.80 9.58
N ALA A 93 33.43 -9.27 8.82
CA ALA A 93 33.58 -9.72 7.44
C ALA A 93 32.27 -9.47 6.67
N PRO A 94 31.91 -8.21 6.39
CA PRO A 94 30.72 -7.88 5.65
C PRO A 94 30.84 -8.45 4.23
N SER A 95 29.86 -9.27 3.82
CA SER A 95 29.71 -9.65 2.42
C SER A 95 28.82 -8.63 1.73
N PHE A 96 29.21 -8.18 0.54
CA PHE A 96 28.42 -7.25 -0.25
C PHE A 96 28.37 -7.68 -1.72
N ALA A 97 27.30 -7.29 -2.38
CA ALA A 97 27.15 -7.43 -3.83
C ALA A 97 26.62 -6.13 -4.41
N SER A 98 27.12 -5.75 -5.59
CA SER A 98 26.68 -4.55 -6.31
C SER A 98 26.35 -4.92 -7.74
N LEU A 99 25.12 -4.66 -8.16
CA LEU A 99 24.61 -5.06 -9.47
C LEU A 99 24.15 -3.84 -10.25
N VAL A 100 24.49 -3.81 -11.54
CA VAL A 100 23.93 -2.87 -12.51
C VAL A 100 22.86 -3.62 -13.31
N PRO A 101 21.56 -3.44 -13.00
CA PRO A 101 20.49 -4.25 -13.58
C PRO A 101 20.19 -3.92 -15.05
N PHE A 102 20.35 -2.66 -15.46
CA PHE A 102 19.82 -2.15 -16.74
C PHE A 102 20.93 -1.57 -17.63
N PRO A 103 21.76 -2.39 -18.29
CA PRO A 103 22.93 -1.92 -19.03
C PRO A 103 22.60 -1.15 -20.32
N LEU A 104 21.39 -1.28 -20.85
CA LEU A 104 20.99 -0.66 -22.11
C LEU A 104 19.55 -0.14 -22.02
N VAL A 105 19.39 1.12 -22.38
CA VAL A 105 18.09 1.80 -22.53
C VAL A 105 18.06 2.52 -23.86
N ARG A 106 17.00 2.35 -24.64
CA ARG A 106 16.79 3.05 -25.90
C ARG A 106 15.32 3.35 -26.15
N THR A 107 15.06 4.25 -27.07
CA THR A 107 13.72 4.52 -27.58
C THR A 107 13.49 3.78 -28.88
N VAL A 108 12.35 3.13 -29.02
CA VAL A 108 11.93 2.49 -30.27
C VAL A 108 10.57 3.05 -30.68
N ASN A 109 10.32 3.10 -31.98
CA ASN A 109 9.00 3.45 -32.52
C ASN A 109 8.44 2.21 -33.22
N GLU A 110 7.30 1.73 -32.75
CA GLU A 110 6.58 0.59 -33.31
C GLU A 110 5.14 1.01 -33.57
N ASP A 111 4.69 0.89 -34.82
CA ASP A 111 3.33 1.25 -35.25
C ASP A 111 2.91 2.68 -34.83
N GLY A 112 3.83 3.65 -34.91
CA GLY A 112 3.60 5.04 -34.53
C GLY A 112 3.58 5.30 -33.02
N ARG A 113 3.84 4.27 -32.19
CA ARG A 113 3.94 4.40 -30.72
C ARG A 113 5.39 4.53 -30.31
N ASN A 114 5.70 5.57 -29.54
CA ASN A 114 7.01 5.73 -28.92
C ASN A 114 7.09 4.88 -27.65
N LEU A 115 8.05 3.97 -27.62
CA LEU A 115 8.26 3.02 -26.54
C LEU A 115 9.65 3.20 -25.96
N LEU A 116 9.77 2.97 -24.65
CA LEU A 116 11.03 2.86 -23.96
C LEU A 116 11.39 1.38 -23.87
N GLU A 117 12.48 0.98 -24.52
CA GLU A 117 13.02 -0.37 -24.43
C GLU A 117 14.17 -0.39 -23.41
N ILE A 118 14.06 -1.27 -22.42
CA ILE A 118 15.06 -1.48 -21.37
C ILE A 118 15.52 -2.93 -21.40
N THR A 119 16.84 -3.14 -21.43
CA THR A 119 17.44 -4.46 -21.28
C THR A 119 17.78 -4.70 -19.82
N MET A 120 17.36 -5.84 -19.27
CA MET A 120 17.83 -6.37 -17.99
C MET A 120 18.93 -7.40 -18.24
N LEU A 121 20.05 -7.25 -17.52
CA LEU A 121 21.23 -8.11 -17.68
C LEU A 121 20.96 -9.53 -17.19
N ALA A 122 21.41 -10.53 -17.94
CA ALA A 122 21.14 -11.95 -17.74
C ALA A 122 21.42 -12.46 -16.32
N ASN A 123 22.54 -12.05 -15.72
CA ASN A 123 22.91 -12.47 -14.36
C ASN A 123 22.01 -11.87 -13.26
N VAL A 124 21.27 -10.81 -13.58
CA VAL A 124 20.32 -10.16 -12.67
C VAL A 124 18.90 -10.72 -12.86
N VAL A 125 18.57 -11.28 -14.01
CA VAL A 125 17.22 -11.80 -14.28
C VAL A 125 16.75 -12.86 -13.25
N PRO A 126 17.55 -13.89 -12.88
CA PRO A 126 17.12 -14.93 -11.93
C PRO A 126 16.67 -14.33 -10.60
N GLN A 127 17.38 -13.31 -10.14
CA GLN A 127 17.08 -12.57 -8.92
C GLN A 127 15.67 -11.96 -8.93
N PHE A 128 15.17 -11.50 -10.07
CA PHE A 128 13.83 -10.90 -10.15
C PHE A 128 12.71 -11.92 -10.47
N ILE A 129 13.03 -13.04 -11.13
CA ILE A 129 12.06 -14.08 -11.49
C ILE A 129 11.79 -15.04 -10.32
N GLU A 130 12.85 -15.44 -9.60
CA GLU A 130 12.78 -16.41 -8.51
C GLU A 130 12.20 -15.79 -7.24
N LEU A 131 10.87 -15.66 -7.21
CA LEU A 131 10.17 -15.00 -6.11
C LEU A 131 9.98 -15.90 -4.88
N GLY A 132 10.14 -17.21 -5.03
CA GLY A 132 9.97 -18.20 -3.96
C GLY A 132 8.71 -17.94 -3.12
N SER A 133 8.81 -18.16 -1.81
CA SER A 133 7.78 -17.78 -0.82
C SER A 133 7.99 -16.38 -0.22
N ARG A 134 9.07 -15.69 -0.57
CA ARG A 134 9.52 -14.46 0.09
C ARG A 134 9.52 -13.28 -0.89
N TYR A 135 8.32 -12.75 -1.14
CA TYR A 135 8.11 -11.58 -1.97
C TYR A 135 7.28 -10.50 -1.29
N THR A 136 7.47 -9.29 -1.76
CA THR A 136 6.73 -8.09 -1.42
C THR A 136 5.68 -7.88 -2.49
N LYS A 137 4.41 -8.03 -2.12
CA LYS A 137 3.27 -7.66 -2.96
C LYS A 137 2.91 -6.19 -2.71
N TYR A 138 2.64 -5.40 -3.75
CA TYR A 138 2.13 -4.03 -3.59
C TYR A 138 1.34 -3.56 -4.82
N SER A 139 0.46 -2.58 -4.63
CA SER A 139 -0.30 -1.99 -5.74
C SER A 139 0.60 -1.11 -6.59
N ILE A 140 0.60 -1.34 -7.91
CA ILE A 140 1.39 -0.52 -8.82
C ILE A 140 0.87 0.92 -8.89
N ASP A 141 -0.45 1.11 -8.87
CA ASP A 141 -1.03 2.45 -9.01
C ASP A 141 -0.75 3.30 -7.77
N VAL A 142 -0.81 2.70 -6.58
CA VAL A 142 -0.38 3.36 -5.34
C VAL A 142 1.09 3.73 -5.46
N MET A 143 1.97 2.79 -5.81
CA MET A 143 3.41 3.03 -5.97
C MET A 143 3.71 4.19 -6.93
N LEU A 144 3.08 4.21 -8.10
CA LEU A 144 3.28 5.25 -9.11
C LEU A 144 2.72 6.60 -8.68
N SER A 145 1.71 6.64 -7.80
CA SER A 145 1.13 7.88 -7.26
C SER A 145 2.02 8.58 -6.23
N LEU A 146 2.99 7.86 -5.64
CA LEU A 146 3.94 8.40 -4.67
C LEU A 146 4.99 9.27 -5.39
N GLU A 147 5.21 10.47 -4.87
CA GLU A 147 6.09 11.51 -5.38
C GLU A 147 7.47 11.46 -4.70
N SER A 148 7.53 11.13 -3.42
CA SER A 148 8.81 10.97 -2.75
C SER A 148 9.37 9.57 -3.00
N VAL A 149 10.64 9.50 -3.41
CA VAL A 149 11.37 8.23 -3.49
C VAL A 149 11.44 7.53 -2.12
N TYR A 150 11.50 8.30 -1.02
CA TYR A 150 11.44 7.72 0.32
C TYR A 150 10.08 7.08 0.59
N SER A 151 8.98 7.72 0.19
CA SER A 151 7.64 7.14 0.31
C SER A 151 7.52 5.85 -0.51
N GLN A 152 8.05 5.82 -1.74
CA GLN A 152 8.07 4.62 -2.57
C GLN A 152 8.83 3.48 -1.87
N ARG A 153 10.04 3.74 -1.36
CA ARG A 153 10.87 2.74 -0.67
C ARG A 153 10.22 2.27 0.63
N ILE A 154 9.69 3.18 1.44
CA ILE A 154 9.01 2.87 2.69
C ILE A 154 7.72 2.08 2.42
N TYR A 155 6.96 2.41 1.37
CA TYR A 155 5.78 1.63 0.99
C TYR A 155 6.14 0.17 0.71
N GLU A 156 7.21 -0.11 -0.03
CA GLU A 156 7.66 -1.49 -0.27
C GLU A 156 8.00 -2.20 1.04
N LEU A 157 8.74 -1.54 1.94
CA LEU A 157 9.11 -2.09 3.24
C LEU A 157 7.86 -2.38 4.08
N MET A 158 6.89 -1.46 4.16
CA MET A 158 5.66 -1.67 4.93
C MET A 158 4.84 -2.82 4.35
N MET A 159 4.63 -2.84 3.03
CA MET A 159 3.83 -3.87 2.37
C MET A 159 4.48 -5.26 2.45
N MET A 160 5.80 -5.33 2.57
CA MET A 160 6.55 -6.56 2.76
C MET A 160 6.15 -7.27 4.06
N TYR A 161 5.90 -6.53 5.14
CA TYR A 161 5.47 -7.05 6.43
C TYR A 161 3.95 -7.14 6.55
N TYR A 162 3.23 -6.12 6.08
CA TYR A 162 1.78 -6.06 6.18
C TYR A 162 1.09 -7.27 5.51
N ASN A 163 1.51 -7.59 4.28
CA ASN A 163 0.88 -8.66 3.48
C ASN A 163 1.17 -10.08 3.99
N ARG A 164 2.15 -10.26 4.88
CA ARG A 164 2.40 -11.56 5.54
C ARG A 164 1.73 -11.66 6.92
N GLY A 165 0.87 -10.71 7.27
CA GLY A 165 0.22 -10.65 8.58
C GLY A 165 1.07 -10.07 9.70
N GLN A 166 2.29 -9.59 9.42
CA GLN A 166 3.18 -9.02 10.43
C GLN A 166 2.92 -7.51 10.54
N ARG A 167 2.36 -7.08 11.68
CA ARG A 167 2.04 -5.66 11.95
C ARG A 167 3.16 -4.92 12.68
N VAL A 168 4.05 -5.64 13.36
CA VAL A 168 5.17 -5.07 14.12
C VAL A 168 6.50 -5.70 13.70
N PHE A 169 7.54 -4.88 13.49
CA PHE A 169 8.89 -5.30 13.11
C PHE A 169 9.92 -4.23 13.45
N THR A 170 11.20 -4.59 13.47
CA THR A 170 12.28 -3.65 13.80
C THR A 170 13.30 -3.49 12.67
N TYR A 171 13.92 -2.32 12.61
CA TYR A 171 15.12 -2.07 11.80
C TYR A 171 16.12 -1.22 12.58
N SER A 172 17.41 -1.57 12.48
CA SER A 172 18.47 -0.66 12.92
C SER A 172 18.43 0.62 12.07
N VAL A 173 18.79 1.75 12.68
CA VAL A 173 18.85 3.04 11.97
C VAL A 173 19.82 2.96 10.80
N ASP A 174 20.95 2.26 10.95
CA ASP A 174 21.94 2.10 9.90
C ASP A 174 21.43 1.25 8.73
N LYS A 175 20.74 0.13 9.00
CA LYS A 175 20.11 -0.68 7.95
C LYS A 175 19.02 0.12 7.23
N LEU A 176 18.24 0.91 7.96
CA LEU A 176 17.23 1.79 7.35
C LEU A 176 17.87 2.86 6.45
N LYS A 177 18.94 3.54 6.90
CA LYS A 177 19.71 4.49 6.07
C LYS A 177 20.21 3.83 4.79
N PHE A 178 20.74 2.61 4.90
CA PHE A 178 21.23 1.84 3.77
C PHE A 178 20.11 1.55 2.76
N MET A 179 19.00 0.94 3.20
CA MET A 179 17.88 0.56 2.31
C MET A 179 17.21 1.76 1.63
N LEU A 180 17.15 2.90 2.32
CA LEU A 180 16.59 4.15 1.81
C LEU A 180 17.58 4.96 0.98
N ASN A 181 18.83 4.51 0.85
CA ASN A 181 19.91 5.25 0.18
C ASN A 181 20.02 6.69 0.71
N CYS A 182 19.93 6.86 2.04
CA CYS A 182 20.07 8.16 2.68
C CYS A 182 21.50 8.71 2.51
N PRO A 183 21.68 10.04 2.40
CA PRO A 183 22.99 10.65 2.50
C PRO A 183 23.69 10.28 3.81
N ASP A 184 25.01 10.11 3.77
CA ASP A 184 25.79 9.72 4.96
C ASP A 184 25.65 10.73 6.10
N SER A 185 25.50 12.02 5.75
CA SER A 185 25.30 13.14 6.68
C SER A 185 23.99 13.08 7.47
N TYR A 186 23.01 12.27 7.06
CA TYR A 186 21.75 12.18 7.77
C TYR A 186 21.94 11.46 9.11
N ASN A 187 21.70 12.17 10.21
CA ASN A 187 21.44 11.55 11.50
C ASN A 187 19.95 11.20 11.62
N PHE A 188 19.55 10.66 12.76
CA PHE A 188 18.17 10.24 12.98
C PHE A 188 17.15 11.37 12.73
N LYS A 189 17.46 12.61 13.10
CA LYS A 189 16.54 13.75 12.91
C LYS A 189 16.30 14.05 11.44
N GLU A 190 17.33 13.97 10.59
CA GLU A 190 17.17 14.20 9.14
C GLU A 190 16.42 13.03 8.49
N ILE A 191 16.69 11.78 8.87
CA ILE A 191 15.90 10.62 8.40
C ILE A 191 14.44 10.79 8.78
N GLN A 192 14.19 11.18 10.03
CA GLN A 192 12.84 11.40 10.54
C GLN A 192 12.12 12.50 9.74
N ARG A 193 12.79 13.63 9.52
CA ARG A 193 12.23 14.80 8.84
C ARG A 193 12.00 14.56 7.35
N TRP A 194 12.98 14.00 6.65
CA TRP A 194 13.00 13.96 5.18
C TRP A 194 12.51 12.65 4.58
N ALA A 195 12.57 11.54 5.33
CA ALA A 195 12.11 10.24 4.87
C ALA A 195 10.85 9.78 5.59
N LEU A 196 10.93 9.57 6.92
CA LEU A 196 9.84 8.92 7.66
C LEU A 196 8.57 9.77 7.71
N LYS A 197 8.64 11.04 8.10
CA LYS A 197 7.46 11.91 8.18
C LYS A 197 6.84 12.21 6.81
N VAL A 198 7.68 12.35 5.78
CA VAL A 198 7.23 12.52 4.40
C VAL A 198 6.44 11.29 3.95
N ALA A 199 6.98 10.09 4.20
CA ALA A 199 6.31 8.84 3.87
C ALA A 199 5.04 8.61 4.71
N GLN A 200 5.04 8.92 6.00
CA GLN A 200 3.82 8.80 6.84
C GLN A 200 2.67 9.61 6.22
N ALA A 201 2.91 10.88 5.92
CA ALA A 201 1.89 11.75 5.33
C ALA A 201 1.46 11.25 3.95
N GLU A 202 2.40 10.83 3.10
CA GLU A 202 2.06 10.41 1.74
C GLU A 202 1.34 9.06 1.69
N LEU A 203 1.76 8.08 2.49
CA LEU A 203 1.11 6.77 2.55
C LEU A 203 -0.27 6.82 3.21
N PHE A 204 -0.45 7.68 4.20
CA PHE A 204 -1.78 7.96 4.75
C PHE A 204 -2.73 8.43 3.65
N ASN A 205 -2.32 9.43 2.87
CA ASN A 205 -3.19 10.07 1.87
C ASN A 205 -3.40 9.22 0.61
N LYS A 206 -2.40 8.44 0.18
CA LYS A 206 -2.40 7.78 -1.15
C LYS A 206 -2.44 6.26 -1.10
N ALA A 207 -2.10 5.64 0.03
CA ALA A 207 -1.89 4.19 0.12
C ALA A 207 -2.83 3.45 1.07
N ASN A 208 -3.65 4.16 1.88
CA ASN A 208 -4.43 3.54 2.96
C ASN A 208 -3.52 2.74 3.92
N ILE A 209 -2.34 3.30 4.21
CA ILE A 209 -1.37 2.71 5.13
C ILE A 209 -0.96 3.79 6.14
N ILE A 210 -1.19 3.47 7.41
CA ILE A 210 -0.69 4.18 8.57
C ILE A 210 0.50 3.38 9.08
N PHE A 211 1.61 4.04 9.34
CA PHE A 211 2.67 3.42 10.11
C PHE A 211 3.18 4.39 11.17
N GLU A 212 3.46 3.84 12.34
CA GLU A 212 4.09 4.52 13.47
C GLU A 212 5.43 3.87 13.77
N TYR A 213 6.29 4.60 14.48
CA TYR A 213 7.56 4.04 14.94
C TYR A 213 7.98 4.61 16.29
N VAL A 214 8.58 3.74 17.10
CA VAL A 214 9.18 4.10 18.39
C VAL A 214 10.60 3.56 18.47
N PRO A 215 11.52 4.22 19.19
CA PRO A 215 12.84 3.66 19.43
C PRO A 215 12.75 2.39 20.29
N SER A 216 13.16 1.24 19.74
CA SER A 216 13.26 -0.03 20.48
C SER A 216 14.60 -0.18 21.19
N LYS A 217 15.67 0.40 20.64
CA LYS A 217 17.03 0.35 21.20
C LYS A 217 17.73 1.71 21.14
N LYS A 218 18.38 2.07 22.25
CA LYS A 218 19.17 3.31 22.38
C LYS A 218 20.52 3.05 23.04
N ASP A 219 21.49 3.87 22.71
CA ASP A 219 22.73 4.06 23.46
C ASP A 219 22.79 5.52 23.92
N ARG A 220 22.52 5.75 25.21
CA ARG A 220 22.30 7.08 25.79
C ARG A 220 21.26 7.88 24.99
N LYS A 221 21.71 8.90 24.25
CA LYS A 221 20.86 9.77 23.41
C LYS A 221 20.76 9.28 21.96
N LYS A 222 21.61 8.34 21.52
CA LYS A 222 21.63 7.82 20.15
C LYS A 222 20.58 6.73 20.01
N ILE A 223 19.67 6.90 19.05
CA ILE A 223 18.71 5.85 18.67
C ILE A 223 19.42 4.87 17.74
N LEU A 224 19.40 3.59 18.09
CA LEU A 224 20.07 2.52 17.35
C LEU A 224 19.08 1.71 16.51
N GLU A 225 17.86 1.55 16.98
CA GLU A 225 16.83 0.73 16.35
C GLU A 225 15.45 1.36 16.54
N LEU A 226 14.61 1.16 15.53
CA LEU A 226 13.21 1.52 15.53
C LEU A 226 12.35 0.26 15.45
N GLU A 227 11.30 0.22 16.25
CA GLU A 227 10.15 -0.66 16.04
C GLU A 227 9.08 0.10 15.27
N PHE A 228 8.57 -0.53 14.22
CA PHE A 228 7.51 -0.02 13.37
C PHE A 228 6.22 -0.77 13.66
N THR A 229 5.09 -0.06 13.65
CA THR A 229 3.74 -0.62 13.68
C THR A 229 2.99 -0.18 12.44
N ILE A 230 2.35 -1.11 11.72
CA ILE A 230 1.58 -0.83 10.50
C ILE A 230 0.11 -1.13 10.73
N LYS A 231 -0.76 -0.24 10.26
CA LYS A 231 -2.22 -0.43 10.18
C LYS A 231 -2.74 0.09 8.83
N SER A 232 -3.80 -0.50 8.32
CA SER A 232 -4.66 0.12 7.32
C SER A 232 -5.81 0.86 7.99
N PHE A 233 -6.54 1.71 7.27
CA PHE A 233 -7.77 2.30 7.81
C PHE A 233 -8.80 1.23 8.19
N MET A 234 -8.79 0.08 7.52
CA MET A 234 -9.66 -1.04 7.87
C MET A 234 -9.25 -1.70 9.19
N ASP A 235 -7.94 -1.82 9.49
CA ASP A 235 -7.49 -2.32 10.79
C ASP A 235 -7.90 -1.34 11.89
N VAL A 236 -7.68 -0.03 11.70
CA VAL A 236 -8.09 1.01 12.67
C VAL A 236 -9.60 0.99 12.90
N ALA A 237 -10.39 0.92 11.83
CA ALA A 237 -11.85 0.83 11.94
C ALA A 237 -12.31 -0.45 12.63
N THR A 238 -11.58 -1.56 12.47
CA THR A 238 -11.91 -2.83 13.13
C THR A 238 -11.62 -2.75 14.62
N GLU A 239 -10.46 -2.25 15.00
CA GLU A 239 -10.08 -2.04 16.41
C GLU A 239 -11.05 -1.09 17.13
N ALA A 240 -11.44 0.03 16.50
CA ALA A 240 -12.40 0.97 17.07
C ALA A 240 -13.78 0.32 17.33
N VAL A 241 -14.25 -0.52 16.39
CA VAL A 241 -15.50 -1.28 16.56
C VAL A 241 -15.38 -2.29 17.68
N GLU A 242 -14.22 -2.97 17.81
CA GLU A 242 -13.97 -3.91 18.90
C GLU A 242 -13.97 -3.21 20.27
N GLU A 243 -13.29 -2.07 20.41
CA GLU A 243 -13.26 -1.27 21.65
C GLU A 243 -14.65 -0.74 22.04
N GLU A 244 -15.43 -0.25 21.07
CA GLU A 244 -16.81 0.18 21.31
C GLU A 244 -17.71 -0.99 21.74
N MET A 245 -17.47 -2.18 21.18
CA MET A 245 -18.24 -3.37 21.53
C MET A 245 -17.88 -3.93 22.90
N ASP A 246 -16.62 -3.95 23.27
CA ASP A 246 -16.19 -4.30 24.62
C ASP A 246 -16.79 -3.36 25.65
N SER A 247 -16.81 -2.05 25.36
CA SER A 247 -17.46 -1.05 26.20
C SER A 247 -18.96 -1.29 26.32
N PHE A 248 -19.63 -1.65 25.22
CA PHE A 248 -21.04 -2.03 25.24
C PHE A 248 -21.30 -3.24 26.13
N TYR A 249 -20.51 -4.32 26.01
CA TYR A 249 -20.72 -5.53 26.81
C TYR A 249 -20.51 -5.28 28.31
N GLN A 250 -19.58 -4.38 28.68
CA GLN A 250 -19.29 -4.02 30.07
C GLN A 250 -20.29 -3.03 30.69
N ALA A 251 -21.08 -2.34 29.86
CA ALA A 251 -22.06 -1.36 30.34
C ALA A 251 -23.24 -2.02 31.07
N SER A 252 -23.87 -1.29 31.99
CA SER A 252 -25.13 -1.71 32.62
C SER A 252 -26.26 -1.76 31.60
N GLU A 253 -27.27 -2.62 31.82
CA GLU A 253 -28.44 -2.72 30.94
C GLU A 253 -29.15 -1.38 30.74
N THR A 254 -29.26 -0.57 31.80
CA THR A 254 -29.80 0.79 31.74
C THR A 254 -29.00 1.68 30.79
N ASN A 255 -27.65 1.64 30.87
CA ASN A 255 -26.80 2.47 30.03
C ASN A 255 -26.85 2.00 28.56
N LYS A 256 -26.83 0.67 28.32
CA LYS A 256 -27.02 0.10 26.97
C LYS A 256 -28.31 0.62 26.34
N TYR A 257 -29.42 0.56 27.08
CA TYR A 257 -30.72 1.04 26.64
C TYR A 257 -30.70 2.54 26.32
N LEU A 258 -30.22 3.38 27.26
CA LEU A 258 -30.22 4.84 27.09
C LEU A 258 -29.37 5.31 25.91
N VAL A 259 -28.17 4.75 25.74
CA VAL A 259 -27.27 5.11 24.64
C VAL A 259 -27.85 4.66 23.30
N ALA A 260 -28.30 3.42 23.20
CA ALA A 260 -28.89 2.91 21.96
C ALA A 260 -30.16 3.67 21.58
N ARG A 261 -31.03 3.99 22.56
CA ARG A 261 -32.23 4.81 22.34
C ARG A 261 -31.87 6.19 21.79
N ASN A 262 -30.90 6.86 22.40
CA ASN A 262 -30.44 8.17 21.92
C ASN A 262 -29.93 8.09 20.48
N LEU A 263 -29.10 7.09 20.15
CA LEU A 263 -28.60 6.89 18.79
C LEU A 263 -29.75 6.67 17.80
N LEU A 264 -30.71 5.80 18.13
CA LEU A 264 -31.88 5.50 17.31
C LEU A 264 -32.76 6.74 17.06
N GLU A 265 -32.94 7.59 18.07
CA GLU A 265 -33.79 8.78 17.99
C GLU A 265 -33.10 9.95 17.28
N THR A 266 -31.77 10.07 17.39
CA THR A 266 -31.02 11.22 16.85
C THR A 266 -30.40 10.98 15.48
N GLN A 267 -30.03 9.74 15.15
CA GLN A 267 -29.30 9.40 13.92
C GLN A 267 -30.10 8.56 12.93
N TYR A 268 -31.28 8.09 13.32
CA TYR A 268 -32.14 7.22 12.50
C TYR A 268 -33.58 7.73 12.45
N THR A 269 -34.30 7.34 11.41
CA THR A 269 -35.71 7.71 11.19
C THR A 269 -36.63 6.49 11.35
N PHE A 270 -36.34 5.62 12.32
CA PHE A 270 -37.19 4.47 12.66
C PHE A 270 -38.50 4.93 13.32
N THR A 271 -39.57 4.16 13.17
CA THR A 271 -40.80 4.42 13.93
C THR A 271 -40.60 4.07 15.41
N GLN A 272 -41.39 4.67 16.31
CA GLN A 272 -41.31 4.37 17.74
C GLN A 272 -41.48 2.87 18.04
N GLN A 273 -42.38 2.19 17.30
CA GLN A 273 -42.54 0.74 17.42
C GLN A 273 -41.27 -0.03 17.05
N GLN A 274 -40.57 0.39 15.99
CA GLN A 274 -39.31 -0.24 15.58
C GLN A 274 -38.20 0.04 16.60
N ILE A 275 -38.14 1.25 17.16
CA ILE A 275 -37.16 1.60 18.20
C ILE A 275 -37.34 0.71 19.42
N GLU A 276 -38.56 0.61 19.96
CA GLU A 276 -38.82 -0.25 21.12
C GLU A 276 -38.55 -1.73 20.83
N GLU A 277 -38.84 -2.19 19.61
CA GLU A 277 -38.51 -3.55 19.20
C GLU A 277 -36.99 -3.79 19.19
N ILE A 278 -36.20 -2.88 18.61
CA ILE A 278 -34.73 -3.00 18.58
C ILE A 278 -34.18 -3.04 20.02
N LEU A 279 -34.69 -2.18 20.90
CA LEU A 279 -34.22 -2.09 22.29
C LEU A 279 -34.66 -3.27 23.16
N SER A 280 -35.79 -3.92 22.84
CA SER A 280 -36.35 -5.03 23.65
C SER A 280 -35.75 -6.39 23.33
N PHE A 281 -35.14 -6.56 22.15
CA PHE A 281 -34.54 -7.83 21.73
C PHE A 281 -33.00 -7.74 21.79
N PRO A 282 -32.33 -8.46 22.72
CA PRO A 282 -30.88 -8.36 22.92
C PRO A 282 -30.05 -8.56 21.64
N GLU A 283 -30.42 -9.55 20.81
CA GLU A 283 -29.73 -9.80 19.53
C GLU A 283 -29.88 -8.65 18.53
N LYS A 284 -31.04 -7.99 18.50
CA LYS A 284 -31.27 -6.83 17.61
C LYS A 284 -30.53 -5.61 18.13
N LEU A 285 -30.52 -5.39 19.44
CA LEU A 285 -29.77 -4.32 20.08
C LEU A 285 -28.27 -4.46 19.82
N GLU A 286 -27.69 -5.63 20.09
CA GLU A 286 -26.28 -5.91 19.84
C GLU A 286 -25.92 -5.73 18.36
N LYS A 287 -26.74 -6.29 17.46
CA LYS A 287 -26.55 -6.13 16.01
C LYS A 287 -26.65 -4.67 15.57
N PHE A 288 -27.58 -3.91 16.12
CA PHE A 288 -27.72 -2.47 15.86
C PHE A 288 -26.46 -1.71 16.29
N VAL A 289 -26.01 -1.90 17.53
CA VAL A 289 -24.83 -1.20 18.06
C VAL A 289 -23.60 -1.52 17.24
N LYS A 290 -23.35 -2.81 16.96
CA LYS A 290 -22.24 -3.27 16.13
C LYS A 290 -22.26 -2.61 14.76
N VAL A 291 -23.37 -2.70 14.04
CA VAL A 291 -23.45 -2.21 12.66
C VAL A 291 -23.44 -0.68 12.62
N ASN A 292 -24.00 0.00 13.62
CA ASN A 292 -23.86 1.45 13.75
C ASN A 292 -22.38 1.83 13.92
N SER A 293 -21.66 1.15 14.81
CA SER A 293 -20.22 1.35 15.01
C SER A 293 -19.43 1.11 13.72
N GLU A 294 -19.73 0.04 12.98
CA GLU A 294 -19.08 -0.26 11.69
C GLU A 294 -19.35 0.82 10.63
N ILE A 295 -20.52 1.46 10.65
CA ILE A 295 -20.84 2.59 9.76
C ILE A 295 -20.06 3.84 10.20
N GLU A 296 -20.10 4.20 11.48
CA GLU A 296 -19.46 5.41 12.01
C GLU A 296 -17.94 5.38 11.85
N ASN A 297 -17.31 4.21 12.02
CA ASN A 297 -15.89 4.02 11.82
C ASN A 297 -15.50 3.78 10.34
N GLY A 298 -16.44 3.91 9.40
CA GLY A 298 -16.18 3.82 7.96
C GLY A 298 -15.83 2.42 7.45
N LYS A 299 -15.99 1.38 8.28
CA LYS A 299 -15.84 -0.04 7.89
C LYS A 299 -16.91 -0.45 6.88
N ILE A 300 -18.12 0.12 7.01
CA ILE A 300 -19.24 -0.02 6.07
C ILE A 300 -19.53 1.31 5.39
N VAL A 301 -19.37 1.35 4.06
CA VAL A 301 -19.81 2.48 3.23
C VAL A 301 -21.25 2.27 2.79
N VAL A 302 -22.17 3.04 3.37
CA VAL A 302 -23.60 2.96 3.08
C VAL A 302 -23.94 3.70 1.78
N LYS A 303 -24.55 2.99 0.81
CA LYS A 303 -24.99 3.56 -0.48
C LYS A 303 -26.43 4.07 -0.49
N THR A 304 -27.22 3.73 0.53
CA THR A 304 -28.61 4.18 0.75
C THR A 304 -28.67 5.18 1.91
N SER A 305 -29.85 5.45 2.47
CA SER A 305 -29.89 6.11 3.78
C SER A 305 -29.41 5.16 4.89
N LYS A 306 -28.82 5.74 5.95
CA LYS A 306 -28.36 5.01 7.14
C LYS A 306 -29.49 4.15 7.75
N THR A 307 -30.71 4.71 7.79
CA THR A 307 -31.91 4.00 8.27
C THR A 307 -32.33 2.86 7.35
N GLN A 308 -32.34 3.06 6.03
CA GLN A 308 -32.74 2.00 5.10
C GLN A 308 -31.77 0.81 5.14
N TYR A 309 -30.47 1.09 5.27
CA TYR A 309 -29.45 0.06 5.40
C TYR A 309 -29.62 -0.70 6.72
N MET A 310 -29.70 0.02 7.85
CA MET A 310 -29.88 -0.59 9.16
C MET A 310 -31.19 -1.40 9.25
N ALA A 311 -32.28 -0.88 8.67
CA ALA A 311 -33.55 -1.58 8.59
C ALA A 311 -33.40 -2.95 7.90
N THR A 312 -32.69 -2.98 6.77
CA THR A 312 -32.42 -4.22 6.02
C THR A 312 -31.57 -5.19 6.86
N VAL A 313 -30.53 -4.69 7.53
CA VAL A 313 -29.65 -5.50 8.39
C VAL A 313 -30.41 -6.11 9.57
N LEU A 314 -31.35 -5.37 10.15
CA LEU A 314 -32.19 -5.81 11.28
C LEU A 314 -33.42 -6.63 10.84
N GLY A 315 -33.58 -6.89 9.54
CA GLY A 315 -34.64 -7.75 9.00
C GLY A 315 -35.98 -7.06 8.73
N TYR A 316 -36.03 -5.73 8.77
CA TYR A 316 -37.21 -4.97 8.36
C TYR A 316 -37.30 -4.98 6.83
N LYS A 317 -38.44 -5.42 6.27
CA LYS A 317 -38.68 -5.39 4.82
C LYS A 317 -38.59 -3.95 4.32
N THR A 318 -37.61 -3.65 3.49
CA THR A 318 -37.56 -2.37 2.78
C THR A 318 -38.65 -2.37 1.71
N GLN A 319 -39.68 -1.52 1.87
CA GLN A 319 -40.61 -1.25 0.79
C GLN A 319 -39.81 -0.66 -0.38
N LYS A 320 -39.67 -1.41 -1.47
CA LYS A 320 -39.24 -0.83 -2.75
C LYS A 320 -40.27 0.23 -3.11
N GLY A 321 -39.85 1.49 -3.17
CA GLY A 321 -40.72 2.60 -3.57
C GLY A 321 -41.37 2.30 -4.91
N GLU A 322 -42.70 2.42 -4.96
CA GLU A 322 -43.46 2.40 -6.20
C GLU A 322 -42.86 3.41 -7.17
N VAL A 323 -42.54 2.92 -8.37
CA VAL A 323 -42.22 3.75 -9.52
C VAL A 323 -43.41 4.67 -9.75
N ARG A 324 -43.26 5.95 -9.43
CA ARG A 324 -44.16 7.00 -9.94
C ARG A 324 -44.01 7.02 -11.45
N THR A 325 -44.85 6.26 -12.14
CA THR A 325 -45.15 6.46 -13.55
C THR A 325 -45.65 7.90 -13.70
N LYS A 326 -44.82 8.76 -14.30
CA LYS A 326 -45.26 10.07 -14.75
C LYS A 326 -46.39 9.86 -15.75
N SER A 327 -47.61 10.23 -15.37
CA SER A 327 -48.68 10.43 -16.34
C SER A 327 -48.27 11.57 -17.26
N LYS A 328 -48.22 11.29 -18.57
CA LYS A 328 -48.21 12.34 -19.59
C LYS A 328 -49.58 13.03 -19.51
N LYS A 329 -49.59 14.29 -19.06
CA LYS A 329 -50.70 15.20 -19.34
C LYS A 329 -50.48 15.78 -20.73
N THR A 330 -51.45 15.44 -21.58
CA THR A 330 -52.03 16.14 -22.74
C THR A 330 -51.09 16.71 -23.80
#